data_AF-A0A0J0YTW2-F1
#
_entry.id   AF-A0A0J0YTW2-F1
#
_cell.length_a   1.000
_cell.length_b   1.000
_cell.length_c   1.000
_cell.angle_alpha   90.00
_cell.angle_beta   90.00
_cell.angle_gamma   90.00
#
_symmetry.space_group_name_H-M   'P 1'
#
loop_
_entity.id
_entity.type
_entity.pdbx_description
1 polymer ?
#
loop_
_entity_poly.entity_id
_entity_poly.type
_entity_poly.pdbx_seq_one_letter_code
_entity_poly.pdbx_strand_id
1 'polypeptide(L)' 'MQYSKNKDFRSYIRSLVDSGQWIYLNPKGKHGVLKHIPSGRKIPVPGTPGKCRRSLHNFKAMVRNTERIVLQ' A
#
# COMPACT_ATOMS: atom_id res chain seq x y z
N MET A 1 -2.88 6.35 -12.99
CA MET A 1 -2.19 5.13 -12.50
C MET A 1 -3.20 4.19 -11.83
N GLN A 2 -3.23 2.91 -12.17
CA GLN A 2 -4.15 1.93 -11.57
C GLN A 2 -3.41 1.12 -10.48
N TYR A 3 -3.56 1.52 -9.22
CA TYR A 3 -2.88 0.88 -8.08
C TYR A 3 -3.45 -0.51 -7.73
N SER A 4 -4.76 -0.68 -7.87
CA SER A 4 -5.48 -1.94 -7.62
C SER A 4 -6.79 -1.96 -8.43
N LYS A 5 -7.32 -3.17 -8.69
CA LYS A 5 -8.67 -3.35 -9.25
C LYS A 5 -9.78 -3.09 -8.22
N ASN A 6 -9.48 -3.17 -6.93
CA ASN A 6 -10.42 -2.81 -5.86
C ASN A 6 -10.39 -1.29 -5.60
N LYS A 7 -11.54 -0.63 -5.63
CA LYS A 7 -11.67 0.83 -5.48
C LYS A 7 -11.22 1.33 -4.11
N ASP A 8 -11.47 0.58 -3.03
CA ASP A 8 -11.15 1.02 -1.68
C ASP A 8 -9.63 0.97 -1.45
N PHE A 9 -8.98 -0.07 -1.97
CA PHE A 9 -7.52 -0.13 -2.04
C PHE A 9 -6.96 1.00 -2.91
N ARG A 10 -7.53 1.25 -4.08
CA ARG A 10 -7.07 2.31 -4.98
C ARG A 10 -7.13 3.69 -4.31
N SER A 11 -8.24 4.03 -3.68
CA SER A 11 -8.40 5.32 -2.99
C SER A 11 -7.44 5.46 -1.82
N TYR A 12 -7.28 4.40 -1.03
CA TYR A 12 -6.36 4.41 0.11
C TYR A 12 -4.87 4.51 -0.32
N ILE A 13 -4.47 3.75 -1.34
CA ILE A 13 -3.11 3.82 -1.88
C ILE A 13 -2.83 5.20 -2.47
N ARG A 14 -3.82 5.79 -3.16
CA ARG A 14 -3.71 7.16 -3.66
C ARG A 14 -3.44 8.14 -2.52
N SER A 15 -4.20 8.10 -1.42
CA SER A 15 -3.96 9.01 -0.29
C SER A 15 -2.59 8.84 0.36
N LEU A 16 -2.00 7.63 0.33
CA LEU A 16 -0.64 7.40 0.83
C LEU A 16 0.43 7.98 -0.10
N VAL A 17 0.25 7.84 -1.42
CA VAL A 17 1.18 8.42 -2.40
C VAL A 17 1.08 9.95 -2.38
N ASP A 18 -0.13 10.49 -2.29
CA ASP A 18 -0.38 11.94 -2.25
C ASP A 18 0.19 12.59 -0.97
N SER A 19 0.42 11.84 0.11
CA SER A 19 1.09 12.36 1.32
C SER A 19 2.59 12.58 1.14
N GLY A 20 3.18 12.09 0.05
CA GLY A 20 4.62 12.17 -0.22
C GLY A 20 5.49 11.25 0.66
N GLN A 21 4.90 10.50 1.59
CA GLN A 21 5.63 9.56 2.46
C GLN A 21 5.77 8.17 1.83
N TRP A 22 5.01 7.90 0.77
CA TRP A 22 4.97 6.60 0.11
C TRP A 22 5.15 6.73 -1.40
N ILE A 23 5.83 5.74 -1.99
CA ILE A 23 5.95 5.59 -3.44
C ILE A 23 5.42 4.24 -3.89
N TYR A 24 4.59 4.24 -4.92
CA TYR A 24 4.11 3.03 -5.56
C TYR A 24 5.09 2.56 -6.64
N LEU A 25 5.51 1.30 -6.55
CA LEU A 25 6.41 0.66 -7.51
C LEU A 25 5.66 -0.50 -8.18
N ASN A 26 5.67 -0.56 -9.50
CA ASN A 26 5.02 -1.63 -10.25
C ASN A 26 6.03 -2.30 -11.20
N PRO A 27 6.80 -3.30 -10.72
CA PRO A 27 7.69 -4.04 -11.59
C PRO A 27 6.89 -4.83 -12.63
N LYS A 28 7.35 -4.80 -13.89
CA LYS A 28 6.70 -5.48 -15.01
C LYS A 28 6.43 -6.96 -14.68
N GLY A 29 5.19 -7.40 -14.83
CA GLY A 29 4.77 -8.78 -14.59
C GLY A 29 4.65 -9.19 -13.12
N LYS A 30 4.78 -8.27 -12.15
CA LYS A 30 4.62 -8.55 -10.71
C LYS A 30 3.50 -7.72 -10.10
N HIS A 31 3.04 -8.13 -8.91
CA HIS A 31 2.16 -7.29 -8.11
C HIS A 31 2.90 -6.01 -7.70
N GLY A 32 2.19 -4.87 -7.77
CA GLY A 32 2.71 -3.61 -7.29
C GLY A 32 3.06 -3.67 -5.81
N VAL A 33 3.98 -2.81 -5.38
CA VAL A 33 4.38 -2.66 -3.98
C VAL A 33 4.34 -1.19 -3.60
N LEU A 34 4.07 -0.91 -2.34
CA LEU A 34 4.23 0.42 -1.74
C LEU A 34 5.52 0.42 -0.94
N LYS A 35 6.40 1.40 -1.21
CA LYS A 35 7.61 1.64 -0.43
C LYS A 35 7.37 2.86 0.46
N HIS A 36 7.54 2.71 1.77
CA HIS A 36 7.57 3.83 2.70
C HIS A 36 8.93 4.51 2.54
N ILE A 37 8.94 5.79 2.22
CA ILE A 37 10.17 6.55 1.94
C ILE A 37 11.01 6.66 3.22
N PRO A 38 10.46 7.09 4.37
CA PRO A 38 11.24 7.25 5.60
C PRO A 38 11.85 5.95 6.14
N SER A 39 11.09 4.84 6.15
CA SER A 39 11.61 3.56 6.69
C SER A 39 12.31 2.69 5.64
N GLY A 40 12.22 3.03 4.36
CA GLY A 40 12.71 2.21 3.24
C GLY A 40 11.97 0.88 3.03
N ARG A 41 11.07 0.48 3.94
CA ARG A 41 10.34 -0.81 3.90
C ARG A 41 9.33 -0.85 2.76
N LYS A 42 9.05 -2.06 2.28
CA LYS A 42 8.10 -2.33 1.21
C LYS A 42 6.94 -3.19 1.73
N ILE A 43 5.73 -2.90 1.26
CA ILE A 43 4.53 -3.70 1.50
C ILE A 43 3.90 -4.10 0.16
N PRO A 44 3.41 -5.35 0.00
CA PRO A 44 2.77 -5.79 -1.23
C PRO A 44 1.39 -5.16 -1.41
N VAL A 45 1.09 -4.69 -2.62
CA VAL A 45 -0.25 -4.21 -3.00
C VAL A 45 -1.00 -5.35 -3.69
N PRO A 46 -2.12 -5.83 -3.13
CA PRO A 46 -2.93 -6.82 -3.81
C PRO A 46 -3.58 -6.22 -5.07
N GLY A 47 -3.33 -6.85 -6.22
CA GLY A 47 -3.87 -6.41 -7.52
C GLY A 47 -5.37 -6.69 -7.66
N THR A 48 -5.82 -7.84 -7.13
CA THR A 48 -7.21 -8.30 -7.17
C THR A 48 -7.62 -8.88 -5.81
N PRO A 49 -7.60 -8.09 -4.72
CA PRO A 49 -8.06 -8.59 -3.43
C PRO A 49 -9.55 -8.96 -3.56
N GLY A 50 -9.93 -10.13 -3.06
CA GLY A 50 -11.35 -10.51 -2.98
C GLY A 50 -12.17 -9.46 -2.22
N LYS A 51 -13.51 -9.51 -2.32
CA LYS A 51 -14.43 -8.55 -1.68
C LYS A 51 -14.45 -8.64 -0.13
N CYS A 52 -13.46 -9.29 0.48
CA CYS A 52 -13.41 -9.49 1.93
C CYS A 52 -13.04 -8.19 2.63
N ARG A 53 -13.95 -7.67 3.46
CA ARG A 53 -13.75 -6.44 4.26
C ARG A 53 -12.48 -6.48 5.11
N ARG A 54 -12.08 -7.66 5.58
CA ARG A 54 -10.86 -7.87 6.39
C ARG A 54 -9.57 -7.57 5.61
N SER A 55 -9.57 -7.74 4.29
CA SER A 55 -8.36 -7.54 3.48
C SER A 55 -7.86 -6.10 3.53
N LEU A 56 -8.77 -5.11 3.42
CA LEU A 56 -8.38 -3.70 3.53
C LEU A 56 -7.95 -3.34 4.94
N HIS A 57 -8.62 -3.88 5.97
CA HIS A 57 -8.24 -3.66 7.36
C HIS A 57 -6.81 -4.15 7.63
N ASN A 58 -6.49 -5.38 7.21
CA ASN A 58 -5.15 -5.95 7.37
C ASN A 58 -4.10 -5.13 6.61
N PHE A 59 -4.44 -4.66 5.41
CA PHE A 59 -3.56 -3.79 4.64
C PHE A 59 -3.28 -2.46 5.36
N LYS A 60 -4.31 -1.80 5.90
CA LYS A 60 -4.16 -0.60 6.73
C LYS A 60 -3.33 -0.86 8.00
N ALA A 61 -3.46 -2.03 8.61
CA ALA A 61 -2.63 -2.41 9.75
C ALA A 61 -1.14 -2.55 9.37
N MET A 62 -0.85 -3.15 8.21
CA MET A 62 0.51 -3.27 7.69
C MET A 62 1.16 -1.90 7.42
N VAL A 63 0.41 -0.96 6.85
CA VAL A 63 0.84 0.44 6.65
C VAL A 63 1.20 1.09 7.99
N ARG A 64 0.27 1.09 8.95
CA ARG A 64 0.50 1.69 10.29
C ARG A 64 1.71 1.10 11.01
N ASN A 65 1.88 -0.22 10.95
CA ASN A 65 3.03 -0.89 11.57
C ASN A 65 4.35 -0.50 10.89
N THR A 66 4.32 -0.24 9.59
CA THR A 66 5.50 0.21 8.83
C THR A 66 5.90 1.64 9.19
N GLU A 67 4.93 2.52 9.42
CA GLU A 67 5.12 3.92 9.82
C GLU A 67 5.71 4.00 11.24
N ARG A 68 5.23 3.17 12.17
CA ARG A 68 5.68 3.15 13.57
C ARG A 68 7.16 2.83 13.76
N ILE A 69 7.78 2.11 12.83
CA ILE A 69 9.20 1.72 12.93
C ILE A 69 10.14 2.93 12.85
N VAL A 70 9.70 4.04 12.28
CA VAL A 70 10.49 5.28 12.19
C VAL A 70 10.41 6.10 13.49
N LEU A 71 9.43 5.80 14.34
CA LEU A 71 9.20 6.50 15.62
C LEU A 71 9.84 5.79 16.82
N GLN A 72 10.61 4.71 16.57
CA GLN A 72 11.41 3.98 17.56
C GLN A 72 12.88 4.21 17.28
#